data_AF-U6MZT3-F1
#
_entry.id   AF-U6MZT3-F1
#
_cell.length_a   1.000
_cell.length_b   1.000
_cell.length_c   1.000
_cell.angle_alpha   90.00
_cell.angle_beta   90.00
_cell.angle_gamma   90.00
#
_symmetry.space_group_name_H-M   'P 1'
#
loop_
_entity.id
_entity.type
_entity.pdbx_description
1 polymer ?
#
loop_
_entity_poly.entity_id
_entity_poly.type
_entity_poly.pdbx_seq_one_letter_code
_entity_poly.pdbx_strand_id
1 'polypeptide(L)'
;MKKEEKSLFIVNEIVVDLFAGIGFFALPALAFCPPHKLRKLYACDLNPHALKFFSEALPVNRIDPKRVTFLLCDSFAPPSGAAAAAAAAAAAAGDEEAFAAAVEAAVEASPAAAAARAAIGSSSPPQQQQSTPPSSTPAAAAAAAAAAAAAAAAGVPAALLGAADRVSLGLIPSSEKAWPTAVALLSSSKGGFLHIHGVQQQQLASSSSRPSRLLVYPPAAAAAAAAEAAAAAGPAAAAAGPAAAAAAGPAAAAAAGPAAAAAAGPAAAAAAAAGTVGGNCRLGASLGFAQHVLQQIGKLVAAKAAASSSPWQVSIHRVEKVKSFAPKLFHFVVEVEIKPFQN
;
A
#
# COMPACT_ATOMS: atom_id res chain seq x y z
N MET A 1 5.70 -37.47 30.33
CA MET A 1 5.41 -36.03 30.20
C MET A 1 6.31 -35.44 29.11
N LYS A 2 5.89 -35.51 27.84
CA LYS A 2 6.56 -34.80 26.75
C LYS A 2 5.87 -33.45 26.64
N LYS A 3 6.60 -32.37 26.88
CA LYS A 3 6.09 -31.00 26.73
C LYS A 3 5.66 -30.80 25.28
N GLU A 4 4.39 -30.43 25.09
CA GLU A 4 3.94 -29.75 23.88
C GLU A 4 4.77 -28.47 23.73
N GLU A 5 5.71 -28.47 22.79
CA GLU A 5 6.30 -27.24 22.29
C GLU A 5 5.33 -26.68 21.24
N LYS A 6 4.34 -25.91 21.70
CA LYS A 6 3.61 -24.97 20.83
C LYS A 6 4.62 -23.91 20.37
N SER A 7 5.32 -24.17 19.27
CA SER A 7 6.16 -23.17 18.60
C SER A 7 5.25 -22.10 17.96
N LEU A 8 4.87 -21.14 18.80
CA LEU A 8 4.26 -19.86 18.49
C LEU A 8 5.23 -19.05 17.59
N PHE A 9 4.71 -18.48 16.50
CA PHE A 9 5.36 -17.54 15.56
C PHE A 9 6.33 -18.10 14.50
N ILE A 10 5.84 -18.92 13.57
CA ILE A 10 6.45 -18.93 12.22
C ILE A 10 5.90 -17.71 11.47
N VAL A 11 6.74 -16.72 11.20
CA VAL A 11 6.35 -15.56 10.39
C VAL A 11 6.96 -15.73 9.01
N ASN A 12 6.31 -16.47 8.11
CA ASN A 12 6.87 -16.77 6.78
C ASN A 12 6.61 -15.61 5.78
N GLU A 13 7.04 -14.39 6.11
CA GLU A 13 6.61 -13.16 5.41
C GLU A 13 7.08 -13.13 3.94
N ILE A 14 6.13 -12.83 3.05
CA ILE A 14 6.39 -12.47 1.66
C ILE A 14 6.40 -10.94 1.55
N VAL A 15 7.53 -10.39 1.16
CA VAL A 15 7.70 -8.94 0.96
C VAL A 15 7.80 -8.61 -0.52
N VAL A 16 7.07 -7.59 -0.96
CA VAL A 16 7.25 -6.99 -2.28
C VAL A 16 7.82 -5.58 -2.12
N ASP A 17 8.98 -5.32 -2.68
CA ASP A 17 9.55 -3.97 -2.75
C ASP A 17 9.30 -3.40 -4.15
N LEU A 18 8.39 -2.43 -4.24
CA LEU A 18 7.97 -1.84 -5.51
C LEU A 18 9.01 -0.88 -6.11
N PHE A 19 9.99 -0.44 -5.32
CA PHE A 19 11.03 0.50 -5.75
C PHE A 19 12.37 0.09 -5.13
N ALA A 20 12.80 -1.12 -5.46
CA ALA A 20 13.91 -1.79 -4.80
C ALA A 20 15.24 -1.06 -4.99
N GLY A 21 15.45 -0.41 -6.14
CA GLY A 21 16.71 0.23 -6.50
C GLY A 21 17.87 -0.75 -6.37
N ILE A 22 18.92 -0.29 -5.70
CA ILE A 22 20.10 -1.10 -5.36
C ILE A 22 19.92 -1.94 -4.08
N GLY A 23 18.69 -2.02 -3.55
CA GLY A 23 18.35 -2.75 -2.33
C GLY A 23 18.53 -1.97 -1.03
N PHE A 24 18.38 -0.64 -1.04
CA PHE A 24 18.64 0.20 0.15
C PHE A 24 17.84 -0.22 1.38
N PHE A 25 16.54 -0.54 1.22
CA PHE A 25 15.68 -1.02 2.31
C PHE A 25 15.65 -2.55 2.39
N ALA A 26 15.72 -3.22 1.25
CA ALA A 26 15.63 -4.67 1.16
C ALA A 26 16.86 -5.40 1.71
N LEU A 27 18.09 -4.91 1.48
CA LEU A 27 19.32 -5.55 1.97
C LEU A 27 19.38 -5.60 3.50
N PRO A 28 19.16 -4.49 4.25
CA PRO A 28 19.09 -4.56 5.71
C PRO A 28 17.98 -5.51 6.20
N ALA A 29 16.81 -5.49 5.58
CA ALA A 29 15.73 -6.40 5.94
C ALA A 29 16.14 -7.87 5.74
N LEU A 30 16.74 -8.23 4.61
CA LEU A 30 17.19 -9.58 4.30
C LEU A 30 18.36 -10.05 5.18
N ALA A 31 19.29 -9.14 5.52
CA ALA A 31 20.48 -9.44 6.32
C ALA A 31 20.14 -9.62 7.81
N PHE A 32 19.24 -8.79 8.35
CA PHE A 32 18.93 -8.79 9.78
C PHE A 32 17.67 -9.59 10.14
N CYS A 33 16.75 -9.82 9.20
CA CYS A 33 15.61 -10.71 9.43
C CYS A 33 15.96 -12.16 9.04
N PRO A 34 15.83 -13.11 9.97
CA PRO A 34 16.13 -14.51 9.68
C PRO A 34 15.16 -15.09 8.62
N PRO A 35 15.55 -16.16 7.91
CA PRO A 35 14.74 -16.73 6.82
C PRO A 35 13.34 -17.19 7.23
N HIS A 36 13.16 -17.66 8.48
CA HIS A 36 11.85 -18.05 9.02
C HIS A 36 10.93 -16.86 9.35
N LYS A 37 11.45 -15.62 9.26
CA LYS A 37 10.73 -14.37 9.46
C LYS A 37 10.47 -13.63 8.13
N LEU A 38 11.48 -13.60 7.25
CA LEU A 38 11.39 -13.05 5.91
C LEU A 38 11.74 -14.16 4.91
N ARG A 39 10.72 -14.83 4.39
CA ARG A 39 10.90 -16.02 3.55
C ARG A 39 11.38 -15.64 2.16
N LYS A 40 10.67 -14.71 1.52
CA LYS A 40 10.86 -14.34 0.12
C LYS A 40 10.68 -12.83 -0.05
N LEU A 41 11.53 -12.23 -0.88
CA LEU A 41 11.43 -10.83 -1.29
C LEU A 41 11.36 -10.75 -2.82
N TYR A 42 10.34 -10.05 -3.32
CA TYR A 42 10.22 -9.69 -4.73
C TYR A 42 10.68 -8.25 -4.92
N ALA A 43 11.77 -8.05 -5.66
CA ALA A 43 12.41 -6.76 -5.85
C ALA A 43 12.05 -6.19 -7.23
N CYS A 44 11.16 -5.21 -7.28
CA CYS A 44 10.75 -4.52 -8.50
C CYS A 44 11.59 -3.26 -8.70
N ASP A 45 12.09 -3.05 -9.92
CA ASP A 45 12.63 -1.76 -10.33
C ASP A 45 12.49 -1.58 -11.85
N LEU A 46 12.44 -0.32 -12.29
CA LEU A 46 12.41 0.04 -13.71
C LEU A 46 13.82 0.03 -14.32
N ASN A 47 14.85 0.25 -13.49
CA ASN A 47 16.23 0.37 -13.91
C ASN A 47 16.96 -1.00 -13.83
N PRO A 48 17.34 -1.59 -14.98
CA PRO A 48 18.05 -2.87 -14.99
C PRO A 48 19.41 -2.82 -14.29
N HIS A 49 20.09 -1.67 -14.29
CA HIS A 49 21.36 -1.50 -13.60
C HIS A 49 21.20 -1.53 -12.08
N ALA A 50 20.09 -1.00 -11.56
CA ALA A 50 19.82 -1.00 -10.13
C ALA A 50 19.64 -2.44 -9.61
N LEU A 51 18.86 -3.26 -10.33
CA LEU A 51 18.67 -4.68 -10.02
C LEU A 51 19.99 -5.47 -10.13
N LYS A 52 20.84 -5.14 -11.10
CA LYS A 52 22.18 -5.74 -11.20
C LYS A 52 23.03 -5.46 -9.97
N PHE A 53 23.14 -4.20 -9.55
CA PHE A 53 23.88 -3.84 -8.33
C PHE A 53 23.27 -4.46 -7.07
N PHE A 54 21.95 -4.55 -6.99
CA PHE A 54 21.29 -5.24 -5.87
C PHE A 54 21.67 -6.74 -5.87
N SER A 55 21.62 -7.42 -7.01
CA SER A 55 22.05 -8.83 -7.14
C SER A 55 23.51 -9.03 -6.68
N GLU A 56 24.42 -8.16 -7.11
CA GLU A 56 25.84 -8.20 -6.71
C GLU A 56 26.04 -7.93 -5.21
N ALA A 57 25.14 -7.18 -4.57
CA ALA A 57 25.19 -6.90 -3.14
C ALA A 57 24.75 -8.09 -2.26
N LEU A 58 23.98 -9.05 -2.79
CA LEU A 58 23.53 -10.22 -2.02
C LEU A 58 24.68 -11.04 -1.41
N PRO A 59 25.69 -11.51 -2.18
CA PRO A 59 26.80 -12.29 -1.64
C PRO A 59 27.66 -11.46 -0.67
N VAL A 60 27.85 -10.17 -0.93
CA VAL A 60 28.61 -9.26 -0.04
C VAL A 60 27.96 -9.19 1.35
N ASN A 61 26.63 -9.23 1.40
CA ASN A 61 25.85 -9.19 2.64
C ASN A 61 25.50 -10.59 3.18
N ARG A 62 26.06 -11.67 2.60
CA ARG A 62 25.80 -13.07 2.99
C ARG A 62 24.31 -13.45 2.92
N ILE A 63 23.59 -12.91 1.95
CA ILE A 63 22.18 -13.20 1.72
C ILE A 63 22.09 -14.30 0.65
N ASP A 64 21.29 -15.35 0.91
CA ASP A 64 20.99 -16.38 -0.08
C ASP A 64 20.22 -15.76 -1.26
N PRO A 65 20.76 -15.81 -2.50
CA PRO A 65 20.09 -15.29 -3.68
C PRO A 65 18.70 -15.87 -3.92
N LYS A 66 18.43 -17.11 -3.49
CA LYS A 66 17.11 -17.74 -3.66
C LYS A 66 16.00 -17.04 -2.90
N ARG A 67 16.33 -16.27 -1.85
CA ARG A 67 15.36 -15.47 -1.10
C ARG A 67 14.86 -14.26 -1.88
N VAL A 68 15.49 -13.90 -2.99
CA VAL A 68 15.16 -12.71 -3.77
C VAL A 68 14.81 -13.09 -5.20
N THR A 69 13.68 -12.59 -5.69
CA THR A 69 13.32 -12.64 -7.11
C THR A 69 13.32 -11.21 -7.65
N PHE A 70 14.16 -10.94 -8.64
CA PHE A 70 14.25 -9.63 -9.28
C PHE A 70 13.25 -9.49 -10.41
N LEU A 71 12.60 -8.34 -10.49
CA LEU A 71 11.53 -8.05 -11.44
C LEU A 71 11.83 -6.70 -12.13
N LEU A 72 12.12 -6.75 -13.43
CA LEU A 72 12.26 -5.55 -14.24
C LEU A 72 10.88 -5.15 -14.74
N CYS A 73 10.27 -4.16 -14.10
CA CYS A 73 8.88 -3.76 -14.36
C CYS A 73 8.60 -2.31 -13.92
N ASP A 74 7.54 -1.70 -14.47
CA ASP A 74 7.01 -0.44 -13.99
C ASP A 74 5.98 -0.67 -12.87
N SER A 75 6.32 -0.29 -11.65
CA SER A 75 5.42 -0.40 -10.49
C SER A 75 4.21 0.54 -10.55
N PHE A 76 4.19 1.51 -11.46
CA PHE A 76 3.03 2.35 -11.74
C PHE A 76 2.11 1.78 -12.82
N ALA A 77 2.61 0.88 -13.67
CA ALA A 77 1.79 0.19 -14.64
C ALA A 77 0.85 -0.82 -13.94
N PRO A 78 -0.35 -1.08 -14.51
CA PRO A 78 -1.22 -2.11 -13.98
C PRO A 78 -0.52 -3.47 -13.99
N PRO A 79 -0.80 -4.34 -13.01
CA PRO A 79 -0.24 -5.68 -12.98
C PRO A 79 -0.47 -6.44 -14.29
N SER A 80 0.55 -7.16 -14.75
CA SER A 80 0.59 -7.74 -16.09
C SER A 80 0.85 -9.25 -16.09
N GLY A 81 0.48 -9.92 -17.19
CA GLY A 81 0.63 -11.36 -17.37
C GLY A 81 -0.66 -12.15 -17.06
N ALA A 82 -0.63 -13.45 -17.39
CA ALA A 82 -1.75 -14.35 -17.09
C ALA A 82 -1.96 -14.39 -15.57
N ALA A 83 -3.14 -13.94 -15.13
CA ALA A 83 -3.51 -13.96 -13.74
C ALA A 83 -3.42 -15.40 -13.17
N ALA A 84 -2.95 -15.46 -11.93
CA ALA A 84 -3.04 -16.45 -10.85
C ALA A 84 -4.08 -17.62 -10.92
N ALA A 85 -4.47 -18.17 -12.06
CA ALA A 85 -5.46 -19.25 -12.15
C ALA A 85 -5.04 -20.50 -11.35
N ALA A 86 -3.73 -20.78 -11.30
CA ALA A 86 -3.16 -21.86 -10.47
C ALA A 86 -3.11 -21.52 -8.97
N ALA A 87 -2.79 -20.27 -8.60
CA ALA A 87 -2.75 -19.83 -7.20
C ALA A 87 -4.17 -19.66 -6.63
N ALA A 88 -5.13 -19.23 -7.43
CA ALA A 88 -6.55 -19.20 -7.08
C ALA A 88 -7.11 -20.61 -6.80
N ALA A 89 -6.66 -21.63 -7.54
CA ALA A 89 -7.04 -23.03 -7.29
C ALA A 89 -6.41 -23.59 -5.99
N ALA A 90 -5.15 -23.25 -5.69
CA ALA A 90 -4.49 -23.63 -4.44
C ALA A 90 -5.10 -22.93 -3.21
N ALA A 91 -5.47 -21.65 -3.34
CA ALA A 91 -6.16 -20.89 -2.30
C ALA A 91 -7.54 -21.49 -1.94
N ALA A 92 -8.24 -22.06 -2.91
CA ALA A 92 -9.52 -22.76 -2.69
C ALA A 92 -9.36 -24.07 -1.88
N ALA A 93 -8.16 -24.63 -1.82
CA ALA A 93 -7.86 -25.88 -1.10
C ALA A 93 -7.28 -25.67 0.32
N GLY A 94 -6.99 -24.43 0.73
CA GLY A 94 -6.48 -24.12 2.07
C GLY A 94 -5.01 -24.47 2.32
N ASP A 95 -4.24 -24.77 1.27
CA ASP A 95 -2.82 -25.08 1.36
C ASP A 95 -1.96 -23.82 1.07
N GLU A 96 -1.49 -23.17 2.13
CA GLU A 96 -0.68 -21.94 2.03
C GLU A 96 0.70 -22.17 1.40
N GLU A 97 1.29 -23.35 1.58
CA GLU A 97 2.62 -23.67 1.04
C GLU A 97 2.52 -23.94 -0.46
N ALA A 98 1.51 -24.71 -0.89
CA ALA A 98 1.22 -24.91 -2.32
C ALA A 98 0.85 -23.59 -3.00
N PHE A 99 0.11 -22.71 -2.34
CA PHE A 99 -0.17 -21.36 -2.84
C PHE A 99 1.12 -20.56 -3.04
N ALA A 100 1.98 -20.50 -2.01
CA ALA A 100 3.25 -19.80 -2.06
C ALA A 100 4.18 -20.31 -3.18
N ALA A 101 4.27 -21.64 -3.35
CA ALA A 101 5.06 -22.27 -4.40
C ALA A 101 4.49 -21.99 -5.80
N ALA A 102 3.16 -22.00 -5.97
CA ALA A 102 2.51 -21.68 -7.24
C ALA A 102 2.72 -20.20 -7.63
N VAL A 103 2.63 -19.29 -6.66
CA VAL A 103 2.95 -17.87 -6.86
C VAL A 103 4.41 -17.71 -7.28
N GLU A 104 5.35 -18.32 -6.56
CA GLU A 104 6.78 -18.23 -6.87
C GLU A 104 7.09 -18.75 -8.28
N ALA A 105 6.57 -19.93 -8.64
CA ALA A 105 6.74 -20.50 -9.98
C ALA A 105 6.16 -19.58 -11.09
N ALA A 106 4.97 -19.01 -10.88
CA ALA A 106 4.34 -18.12 -11.84
C ALA A 106 5.09 -16.79 -11.99
N VAL A 107 5.64 -16.25 -10.88
CA VAL A 107 6.46 -15.03 -10.91
C VAL A 107 7.78 -15.27 -11.62
N GLU A 108 8.46 -16.38 -11.34
CA GLU A 108 9.71 -16.75 -12.02
C GLU A 108 9.52 -17.00 -13.54
N ALA A 109 8.35 -17.46 -13.95
CA ALA A 109 7.98 -17.62 -15.36
C ALA A 109 7.56 -16.31 -16.05
N SER A 110 7.44 -15.20 -15.30
CA SER A 110 6.96 -13.93 -15.84
C SER A 110 7.97 -13.25 -16.78
N PRO A 111 7.50 -12.42 -17.73
CA PRO A 111 8.37 -11.58 -18.56
C PRO A 111 9.27 -10.65 -17.74
N ALA A 112 8.78 -10.11 -16.63
CA ALA A 112 9.55 -9.23 -15.74
C ALA A 112 10.74 -9.96 -15.10
N ALA A 113 10.55 -11.20 -14.65
CA ALA A 113 11.63 -12.03 -14.09
C ALA A 113 12.61 -12.50 -15.17
N ALA A 114 12.12 -12.85 -16.37
CA ALA A 114 12.98 -13.18 -17.51
C ALA A 114 13.87 -12.00 -17.91
N ALA A 115 13.30 -10.80 -17.99
CA ALA A 115 14.03 -9.59 -18.35
C ALA A 115 15.04 -9.16 -17.28
N ALA A 116 14.70 -9.28 -16.00
CA ALA A 116 15.64 -9.03 -14.90
C ALA A 116 16.85 -9.98 -14.97
N ARG A 117 16.63 -11.28 -15.21
CA ARG A 117 17.72 -12.26 -15.36
C ARG A 117 18.62 -11.93 -16.54
N ALA A 118 18.04 -11.55 -17.68
CA ALA A 118 18.81 -11.12 -18.85
C ALA A 118 19.68 -9.88 -18.56
N ALA A 119 19.11 -8.89 -17.85
CA ALA A 119 19.83 -7.69 -17.45
C ALA A 119 20.98 -7.98 -16.48
N ILE A 120 20.73 -8.77 -15.44
CA ILE A 120 21.72 -9.14 -14.42
C ILE A 120 22.86 -9.99 -15.04
N GLY A 121 22.52 -10.92 -15.94
CA GLY A 121 23.49 -11.79 -16.61
C GLY A 121 24.35 -11.10 -17.66
N SER A 122 24.02 -9.88 -18.08
CA SER A 122 24.81 -9.13 -19.06
C SER A 122 26.15 -8.66 -18.44
N SER A 123 27.25 -9.24 -18.91
CA SER A 123 28.61 -8.95 -18.47
C SER A 123 29.14 -7.66 -19.11
N SER A 124 28.63 -6.51 -18.69
CA SER A 124 29.34 -5.24 -18.88
C SER A 124 29.64 -4.61 -17.52
N PRO A 125 30.92 -4.38 -17.17
CA PRO A 125 31.26 -3.52 -16.04
C PRO A 125 30.77 -2.10 -16.34
N PRO A 126 30.49 -1.26 -15.32
CA PRO A 126 30.18 0.14 -15.55
C PRO A 126 31.41 0.78 -16.21
N GLN A 127 31.31 1.15 -17.49
CA GLN A 127 32.20 2.15 -18.03
C GLN A 127 31.95 3.42 -17.22
N GLN A 128 32.89 3.76 -16.33
CA GLN A 128 33.09 5.15 -15.97
C GLN A 128 33.14 5.91 -17.30
N GLN A 129 32.30 6.95 -17.45
CA GLN A 129 32.36 7.86 -18.59
C GLN A 129 33.75 8.51 -18.62
N GLN A 130 34.70 7.82 -19.22
CA GLN A 130 35.89 8.40 -19.79
C GLN A 130 35.60 8.55 -21.28
N SER A 131 35.75 9.78 -21.74
CA SER A 131 35.56 10.21 -23.12
C SER A 131 36.52 9.48 -24.07
N THR A 132 36.09 8.31 -24.57
CA THR A 132 36.67 7.67 -25.76
C THR A 132 35.53 7.03 -26.57
N PRO A 133 35.55 7.10 -27.92
CA PRO A 133 34.41 6.71 -28.76
C PRO A 133 34.17 5.19 -28.71
N PRO A 134 32.92 4.70 -28.74
CA PRO A 134 32.65 3.27 -28.61
C PRO A 134 32.78 2.55 -29.96
N SER A 135 33.52 1.43 -29.95
CA SER A 135 33.58 0.43 -31.02
C SER A 135 32.65 -0.77 -30.78
N SER A 136 31.57 -0.59 -30.00
CA SER A 136 30.49 -1.59 -29.92
C SER A 136 29.49 -1.37 -31.05
N THR A 137 29.12 -2.43 -31.78
CA THR A 137 28.11 -2.36 -32.84
C THR A 137 26.79 -1.82 -32.27
N PRO A 138 26.22 -0.72 -32.81
CA PRO A 138 25.03 -0.07 -32.27
C PRO A 138 23.80 -0.99 -32.21
N ALA A 139 23.78 -2.07 -33.01
CA ALA A 139 22.68 -3.02 -33.06
C ALA A 139 22.51 -3.86 -31.77
N ALA A 140 23.59 -4.29 -31.11
CA ALA A 140 23.50 -5.13 -29.91
C ALA A 140 23.07 -4.32 -28.67
N ALA A 141 23.59 -3.10 -28.53
CA ALA A 141 23.17 -2.16 -27.50
C ALA A 141 21.72 -1.69 -27.69
N ALA A 142 21.29 -1.45 -28.94
CA ALA A 142 19.91 -1.10 -29.26
C ALA A 142 18.93 -2.27 -29.00
N ALA A 143 19.32 -3.52 -29.27
CA ALA A 143 18.49 -4.69 -28.98
C ALA A 143 18.33 -4.94 -27.48
N ALA A 144 19.40 -4.79 -26.69
CA ALA A 144 19.34 -4.88 -25.23
C ALA A 144 18.52 -3.74 -24.61
N ALA A 145 18.67 -2.51 -25.12
CA ALA A 145 17.86 -1.36 -24.71
C ALA A 145 16.39 -1.50 -25.12
N ALA A 146 16.09 -2.06 -26.29
CA ALA A 146 14.73 -2.32 -26.74
C ALA A 146 14.05 -3.44 -25.93
N ALA A 147 14.78 -4.51 -25.58
CA ALA A 147 14.28 -5.56 -24.70
C ALA A 147 14.07 -5.05 -23.25
N ALA A 148 14.97 -4.21 -22.74
CA ALA A 148 14.81 -3.54 -21.46
C ALA A 148 13.65 -2.54 -21.47
N ALA A 149 13.44 -1.81 -22.57
CA ALA A 149 12.31 -0.89 -22.74
C ALA A 149 10.96 -1.63 -22.88
N ALA A 150 10.93 -2.78 -23.57
CA ALA A 150 9.75 -3.62 -23.69
C ALA A 150 9.40 -4.32 -22.36
N ALA A 151 10.40 -4.69 -21.56
CA ALA A 151 10.21 -5.22 -20.21
C ALA A 151 9.82 -4.14 -19.19
N ALA A 152 10.41 -2.95 -19.29
CA ALA A 152 10.04 -1.77 -18.50
C ALA A 152 8.59 -1.32 -18.75
N ALA A 153 7.99 -1.67 -19.90
CA ALA A 153 6.57 -1.42 -20.16
C ALA A 153 5.62 -2.40 -19.45
N ALA A 154 6.12 -3.53 -18.93
CA ALA A 154 5.30 -4.50 -18.20
C ALA A 154 5.16 -4.08 -16.73
N GLY A 155 3.95 -4.11 -16.20
CA GLY A 155 3.70 -3.91 -14.77
C GLY A 155 4.03 -5.15 -13.94
N VAL A 156 3.97 -5.00 -12.61
CA VAL A 156 4.22 -6.07 -11.63
C VAL A 156 3.48 -7.37 -12.01
N PRO A 157 4.08 -8.56 -11.89
CA PRO A 157 3.42 -9.81 -12.24
C PRO A 157 2.08 -9.99 -11.51
N ALA A 158 1.01 -10.24 -12.26
CA ALA A 158 -0.35 -10.45 -11.72
C ALA A 158 -0.44 -11.65 -10.75
N ALA A 159 0.53 -12.57 -10.79
CA ALA A 159 0.65 -13.68 -9.84
C ALA A 159 0.88 -13.24 -8.38
N LEU A 160 1.38 -12.02 -8.14
CA LEU A 160 1.59 -11.49 -6.79
C LEU A 160 0.32 -10.86 -6.17
N LEU A 161 -0.77 -10.74 -6.94
CA LEU A 161 -2.03 -10.20 -6.44
C LEU A 161 -2.58 -11.07 -5.30
N GLY A 162 -2.78 -10.45 -4.13
CA GLY A 162 -3.26 -11.18 -2.96
C GLY A 162 -2.24 -12.09 -2.29
N ALA A 163 -0.93 -11.93 -2.56
CA ALA A 163 0.11 -12.83 -2.05
C ALA A 163 1.08 -12.20 -1.04
N ALA A 164 1.16 -10.87 -0.96
CA ALA A 164 2.14 -10.19 -0.11
C ALA A 164 1.63 -9.97 1.32
N ASP A 165 2.50 -10.19 2.30
CA ASP A 165 2.25 -9.83 3.70
C ASP A 165 2.72 -8.39 4.00
N ARG A 166 3.69 -7.90 3.21
CA ARG A 166 4.15 -6.52 3.26
C ARG A 166 4.55 -6.00 1.89
N VAL A 167 4.22 -4.73 1.65
CA VAL A 167 4.69 -4.00 0.48
C VAL A 167 5.50 -2.77 0.90
N SER A 168 6.74 -2.69 0.41
CA SER A 168 7.62 -1.53 0.59
C SER A 168 7.45 -0.55 -0.58
N LEU A 169 7.25 0.72 -0.25
CA LEU A 169 7.03 1.82 -1.17
C LEU A 169 8.08 2.91 -0.93
N GLY A 170 9.33 2.57 -1.27
CA GLY A 170 10.55 3.36 -1.02
C GLY A 170 10.83 4.52 -1.98
N LEU A 171 9.82 5.12 -2.63
CA LEU A 171 10.02 6.18 -3.62
C LEU A 171 9.73 7.58 -3.05
N ILE A 172 10.65 8.52 -3.30
CA ILE A 172 10.49 9.95 -3.02
C ILE A 172 10.47 10.76 -4.33
N PRO A 173 9.71 11.87 -4.42
CA PRO A 173 8.96 12.52 -3.34
C PRO A 173 7.64 11.83 -2.97
N SER A 174 7.06 11.01 -3.84
CA SER A 174 5.81 10.28 -3.58
C SER A 174 5.73 8.99 -4.39
N SER A 175 5.12 7.97 -3.78
CA SER A 175 4.78 6.67 -4.38
C SER A 175 3.28 6.51 -4.63
N GLU A 176 2.48 7.58 -4.51
CA GLU A 176 1.01 7.54 -4.47
C GLU A 176 0.36 6.83 -5.66
N LYS A 177 0.94 6.97 -6.86
CA LYS A 177 0.47 6.27 -8.06
C LYS A 177 0.56 4.75 -7.98
N ALA A 178 1.45 4.20 -7.15
CA ALA A 178 1.62 2.75 -6.94
C ALA A 178 0.79 2.21 -5.78
N TRP A 179 0.09 3.05 -4.99
CA TRP A 179 -0.73 2.59 -3.87
C TRP A 179 -1.85 1.62 -4.28
N PRO A 180 -2.56 1.79 -5.42
CA PRO A 180 -3.55 0.81 -5.87
C PRO A 180 -2.93 -0.57 -6.08
N THR A 181 -1.78 -0.64 -6.75
CA THR A 181 -1.01 -1.87 -6.93
C THR A 181 -0.59 -2.45 -5.57
N ALA A 182 -0.03 -1.63 -4.68
CA ALA A 182 0.42 -2.08 -3.36
C ALA A 182 -0.72 -2.70 -2.52
N VAL A 183 -1.89 -2.04 -2.49
CA VAL A 183 -3.07 -2.59 -1.82
C VAL A 183 -3.50 -3.90 -2.48
N ALA A 184 -3.53 -3.99 -3.81
CA ALA A 184 -3.94 -5.19 -4.53
C ALA A 184 -3.00 -6.39 -4.29
N LEU A 185 -1.71 -6.16 -4.09
CA LEU A 185 -0.73 -7.20 -3.78
C LEU A 185 -0.90 -7.80 -2.38
N LEU A 186 -1.43 -7.05 -1.41
CA LEU A 186 -1.62 -7.56 -0.04
C LEU A 186 -2.57 -8.75 0.01
N SER A 187 -2.25 -9.70 0.89
CA SER A 187 -3.01 -10.94 1.10
C SER A 187 -4.51 -10.69 1.16
N SER A 188 -5.26 -11.39 0.33
CA SER A 188 -6.73 -11.26 0.30
C SER A 188 -7.40 -11.86 1.55
N SER A 189 -6.72 -12.78 2.24
CA SER A 189 -7.24 -13.45 3.44
C SER A 189 -6.73 -12.84 4.75
N LYS A 190 -5.45 -12.43 4.81
CA LYS A 190 -4.82 -11.92 6.03
C LYS A 190 -4.68 -10.39 6.04
N GLY A 191 -4.62 -9.77 4.87
CA GLY A 191 -4.15 -8.40 4.72
C GLY A 191 -2.62 -8.30 4.87
N GLY A 192 -2.12 -7.20 5.41
CA GLY A 192 -0.70 -7.00 5.63
C GLY A 192 -0.31 -5.55 5.90
N PHE A 193 0.97 -5.24 5.68
CA PHE A 193 1.54 -3.92 5.96
C PHE A 193 1.98 -3.18 4.70
N LEU A 194 1.75 -1.87 4.65
CA LEU A 194 2.38 -0.96 3.70
C LEU A 194 3.42 -0.12 4.43
N HIS A 195 4.63 -0.03 3.87
CA HIS A 195 5.71 0.82 4.36
C HIS A 195 5.94 1.96 3.36
N ILE A 196 5.38 3.14 3.64
CA ILE A 196 5.22 4.22 2.65
C ILE A 196 6.16 5.37 2.94
N HIS A 197 7.02 5.69 1.97
CA HIS A 197 7.88 6.87 2.00
C HIS A 197 7.17 8.05 1.32
N GLY A 198 7.39 9.24 1.84
CA GLY A 198 6.93 10.47 1.21
C GLY A 198 7.66 11.70 1.73
N VAL A 199 7.79 12.72 0.89
CA VAL A 199 8.30 14.03 1.28
C VAL A 199 7.13 14.96 1.51
N GLN A 200 7.04 15.54 2.70
CA GLN A 200 5.95 16.43 3.06
C GLN A 200 6.44 17.64 3.84
N GLN A 201 5.73 18.75 3.69
CA GLN A 201 5.93 19.92 4.53
C GLN A 201 5.41 19.64 5.94
N GLN A 202 6.22 19.92 6.96
CA GLN A 202 5.81 19.81 8.36
C GLN A 202 4.73 20.85 8.65
N GLN A 203 3.52 20.36 8.95
CA GLN A 203 2.42 21.17 9.43
C GLN A 203 2.48 21.24 10.96
N LEU A 204 2.44 22.44 11.54
CA LEU A 204 2.22 22.59 12.99
C LEU A 204 0.83 22.03 13.31
N ALA A 205 0.75 21.10 14.26
CA ALA A 205 -0.52 20.47 14.61
C ALA A 205 -1.44 21.48 15.31
N SER A 206 -2.71 21.53 14.90
CA SER A 206 -3.80 22.02 15.75
C SER A 206 -4.15 20.94 16.78
N SER A 207 -4.70 21.34 17.93
CA SER A 207 -4.95 20.50 19.11
C SER A 207 -6.05 19.42 18.96
N SER A 208 -6.46 19.05 17.74
CA SER A 208 -7.54 18.08 17.54
C SER A 208 -7.05 16.64 17.51
N SER A 209 -7.79 15.74 18.17
CA SER A 209 -7.66 14.28 18.03
C SER A 209 -7.89 13.89 16.57
N ARG A 210 -6.91 13.23 15.94
CA ARG A 210 -7.04 12.72 14.57
C ARG A 210 -7.10 11.19 14.59
N PRO A 211 -7.98 10.56 13.79
CA PRO A 211 -8.13 9.12 13.78
C PRO A 211 -6.84 8.45 13.31
N SER A 212 -6.39 7.39 13.98
CA SER A 212 -5.32 6.52 13.45
C SER A 212 -5.86 5.28 12.76
N ARG A 213 -7.19 5.11 12.72
CA ARG A 213 -7.86 3.90 12.24
C ARG A 213 -9.13 4.25 11.47
N LEU A 214 -9.39 3.52 10.39
CA LEU A 214 -10.62 3.52 9.63
C LEU A 214 -11.17 2.10 9.51
N LEU A 215 -12.47 1.95 9.71
CA LEU A 215 -13.21 0.74 9.37
C LEU A 215 -13.91 0.95 8.03
N VAL A 216 -13.71 0.02 7.10
CA VAL A 216 -14.21 0.06 5.73
C VAL A 216 -15.18 -1.09 5.56
N TYR A 217 -16.47 -0.76 5.45
CA TYR A 217 -17.54 -1.74 5.29
C TYR A 217 -17.85 -1.97 3.81
N PRO A 218 -18.23 -3.21 3.39
CA PRO A 218 -18.75 -3.44 2.06
C PRO A 218 -20.05 -2.66 1.85
N PRO A 219 -20.42 -2.27 0.62
CA PRO A 219 -21.54 -1.34 0.36
C PRO A 219 -22.86 -1.73 1.04
N ALA A 220 -23.22 -3.01 1.02
CA ALA A 220 -24.44 -3.52 1.66
C ALA A 220 -24.38 -3.44 3.20
N ALA A 221 -23.24 -3.79 3.80
CA ALA A 221 -23.05 -3.69 5.26
C ALA A 221 -22.86 -2.24 5.71
N ALA A 222 -22.29 -1.38 4.87
CA ALA A 222 -22.13 0.05 5.14
C ALA A 222 -23.49 0.73 5.27
N ALA A 223 -24.46 0.38 4.42
CA ALA A 223 -25.83 0.86 4.51
C ALA A 223 -26.52 0.40 5.81
N ALA A 224 -26.33 -0.86 6.21
CA ALA A 224 -26.87 -1.40 7.46
C ALA A 224 -26.24 -0.74 8.70
N ALA A 225 -24.91 -0.60 8.74
CA ALA A 225 -24.19 0.05 9.83
C ALA A 225 -24.54 1.55 9.95
N ALA A 226 -24.74 2.25 8.82
CA ALA A 226 -25.20 3.63 8.82
C ALA A 226 -26.62 3.78 9.38
N ALA A 227 -27.52 2.83 9.07
CA ALA A 227 -28.87 2.80 9.63
C ALA A 227 -28.86 2.51 11.15
N GLU A 228 -28.00 1.60 11.61
CA GLU A 228 -27.82 1.29 13.03
C GLU A 228 -27.21 2.47 13.80
N ALA A 229 -26.21 3.15 13.25
CA ALA A 229 -25.64 4.36 13.83
C ALA A 229 -26.64 5.53 13.88
N ALA A 230 -27.48 5.68 12.84
CA ALA A 230 -28.57 6.66 12.83
C ALA A 230 -29.66 6.33 13.86
N ALA A 231 -29.96 5.04 14.07
CA ALA A 231 -30.88 4.59 15.12
C ALA A 231 -30.31 4.80 16.54
N ALA A 232 -29.00 4.59 16.72
CA ALA A 232 -28.29 4.81 17.98
C ALA A 232 -28.10 6.30 18.33
N ALA A 233 -28.14 7.18 17.33
CA ALA A 233 -28.07 8.64 17.54
C ALA A 233 -29.33 9.23 18.20
N GLY A 234 -30.43 8.46 18.28
CA GLY A 234 -31.70 8.86 18.89
C GLY A 234 -32.38 10.05 18.19
N PRO A 235 -33.72 10.19 18.26
CA PRO A 235 -34.35 11.43 17.85
C PRO A 235 -33.86 12.52 18.81
N ALA A 236 -33.25 13.58 18.28
CA ALA A 236 -33.02 14.81 19.04
C ALA A 236 -34.38 15.22 19.63
N ALA A 237 -34.51 15.08 20.95
CA ALA A 237 -35.77 15.29 21.64
C ALA A 237 -36.27 16.70 21.38
N ALA A 238 -37.40 16.79 20.68
CA ALA A 238 -38.25 17.96 20.67
C ALA A 238 -38.76 18.16 22.11
N ALA A 239 -38.16 19.10 22.84
CA ALA A 239 -38.72 19.63 24.07
C ALA A 239 -39.49 20.91 23.73
N ALA A 240 -40.78 20.76 23.50
CA ALA A 240 -41.72 21.88 23.58
C ALA A 240 -42.04 22.17 25.05
N GLY A 241 -42.09 23.46 25.40
CA GLY A 241 -42.65 23.98 26.64
C GLY A 241 -43.03 25.46 26.48
N PRO A 242 -44.10 25.97 27.11
CA PRO A 242 -45.00 26.93 26.47
C PRO A 242 -44.87 28.40 26.94
N ALA A 243 -45.31 29.30 26.05
CA ALA A 243 -45.98 30.59 26.22
C ALA A 243 -45.46 31.69 27.19
N ALA A 244 -45.22 32.89 26.64
CA ALA A 244 -45.80 34.16 27.11
C ALA A 244 -45.63 35.28 26.05
N ALA A 245 -46.65 36.15 26.00
CA ALA A 245 -46.93 37.16 24.97
C ALA A 245 -46.12 38.47 25.08
N ALA A 246 -45.97 39.22 23.97
CA ALA A 246 -46.66 40.52 23.74
C ALA A 246 -46.10 41.37 22.55
N ALA A 247 -47.05 41.85 21.74
CA ALA A 247 -47.18 43.18 21.11
C ALA A 247 -46.46 43.60 19.80
N ALA A 248 -47.32 43.86 18.77
CA ALA A 248 -47.39 44.95 17.77
C ALA A 248 -46.18 45.26 16.84
N GLY A 249 -46.31 45.54 15.53
CA GLY A 249 -47.43 45.86 14.63
C GLY A 249 -46.99 45.77 13.15
N PRO A 250 -47.77 46.26 12.16
CA PRO A 250 -47.81 45.70 10.80
C PRO A 250 -47.11 46.56 9.72
N ALA A 251 -46.67 45.94 8.61
CA ALA A 251 -46.90 46.41 7.23
C ALA A 251 -46.16 45.59 6.14
N ALA A 252 -46.90 45.39 5.04
CA ALA A 252 -46.47 45.36 3.63
C ALA A 252 -45.76 44.13 3.01
N ALA A 253 -46.61 43.31 2.37
CA ALA A 253 -46.49 42.70 1.04
C ALA A 253 -45.19 42.86 0.22
N ALA A 254 -44.67 41.72 -0.27
CA ALA A 254 -44.34 41.50 -1.69
C ALA A 254 -44.16 40.00 -1.98
N ALA A 255 -44.71 39.56 -3.10
CA ALA A 255 -44.69 38.20 -3.60
C ALA A 255 -43.40 37.86 -4.36
N ALA A 256 -42.94 36.62 -4.28
CA ALA A 256 -42.24 35.88 -5.35
C ALA A 256 -42.18 34.39 -4.99
N GLY A 257 -42.63 33.52 -5.90
CA GLY A 257 -42.70 32.07 -5.71
C GLY A 257 -41.32 31.37 -5.69
N PRO A 258 -41.27 30.09 -5.27
CA PRO A 258 -40.01 29.36 -5.19
C PRO A 258 -39.56 28.92 -6.58
N ALA A 259 -38.39 29.40 -7.00
CA ALA A 259 -37.62 28.78 -8.08
C ALA A 259 -36.97 27.49 -7.54
N ALA A 260 -37.30 26.38 -8.17
CA ALA A 260 -36.63 25.10 -7.97
C ALA A 260 -35.15 25.23 -8.38
N ALA A 261 -34.25 24.94 -7.44
CA ALA A 261 -32.84 24.72 -7.71
C ALA A 261 -32.42 23.36 -7.12
N ALA A 262 -32.23 22.43 -8.05
CA ALA A 262 -31.54 21.15 -8.02
C ALA A 262 -30.90 20.71 -6.70
N ALA A 263 -31.33 19.52 -6.26
CA ALA A 263 -30.75 18.73 -5.19
C ALA A 263 -29.25 18.44 -5.43
N ALA A 264 -28.39 19.01 -4.59
CA ALA A 264 -27.06 18.49 -4.34
C ALA A 264 -27.18 17.31 -3.35
N GLY A 265 -26.99 16.08 -3.85
CA GLY A 265 -26.99 14.87 -3.04
C GLY A 265 -25.85 14.84 -2.00
N PRO A 266 -26.02 14.13 -0.87
CA PRO A 266 -25.20 14.34 0.32
C PRO A 266 -23.84 13.66 0.19
N ALA A 267 -22.82 14.45 -0.12
CA ALA A 267 -21.43 14.16 0.22
C ALA A 267 -21.18 14.55 1.69
N ALA A 268 -21.75 13.82 2.64
CA ALA A 268 -21.43 13.93 4.07
C ALA A 268 -22.13 12.82 4.86
N ALA A 269 -21.40 11.77 5.25
CA ALA A 269 -21.54 11.03 6.53
C ALA A 269 -20.92 9.63 6.42
N ALA A 270 -19.68 9.52 6.90
CA ALA A 270 -19.17 8.26 7.47
C ALA A 270 -18.15 8.61 8.55
N ALA A 271 -18.59 9.36 9.56
CA ALA A 271 -17.86 9.51 10.81
C ALA A 271 -18.15 8.26 11.67
N ALA A 272 -17.51 7.14 11.35
CA ALA A 272 -17.51 5.97 12.22
C ALA A 272 -16.58 6.26 13.41
N ALA A 273 -17.05 5.94 14.62
CA ALA A 273 -16.42 6.25 15.91
C ALA A 273 -14.90 5.99 15.90
N ALA A 274 -14.13 7.08 15.89
CA ALA A 274 -12.69 7.06 16.02
C ALA A 274 -12.34 6.69 17.47
N GLY A 275 -12.02 5.41 17.71
CA GLY A 275 -11.42 4.99 18.97
C GLY A 275 -10.14 5.79 19.24
N THR A 276 -10.05 6.37 20.44
CA THR A 276 -8.88 7.12 20.91
C THR A 276 -7.66 6.19 20.94
N VAL A 277 -6.55 6.66 20.40
CA VAL A 277 -5.32 5.86 20.23
C VAL A 277 -4.70 5.52 21.59
N GLY A 278 -4.62 4.22 21.89
CA GLY A 278 -3.65 3.66 22.82
C GLY A 278 -2.51 3.00 22.04
N GLY A 279 -1.27 3.36 22.37
CA GLY A 279 -0.04 2.90 21.69
C GLY A 279 0.97 4.04 21.59
N ASN A 280 2.26 3.74 21.40
CA ASN A 280 3.38 4.70 21.39
C ASN A 280 3.34 5.78 20.28
N CYS A 281 2.20 5.99 19.64
CA CYS A 281 1.94 6.97 18.59
C CYS A 281 1.74 8.36 19.22
N ARG A 282 2.84 9.05 19.55
CA ARG A 282 2.81 10.50 19.80
C ARG A 282 2.52 11.23 18.49
N LEU A 283 1.28 11.21 18.03
CA LEU A 283 0.79 11.87 16.81
C LEU A 283 0.69 13.39 17.03
N GLY A 284 1.77 14.02 17.48
CA GLY A 284 1.94 15.47 17.55
C GLY A 284 2.83 15.98 16.41
N ALA A 285 2.46 17.13 15.84
CA ALA A 285 3.21 17.97 14.88
C ALA A 285 3.66 17.39 13.52
N SER A 286 3.19 16.22 13.08
CA SER A 286 3.23 15.83 11.65
C SER A 286 2.22 14.74 11.27
N LEU A 287 0.93 15.04 11.42
CA LEU A 287 -0.16 14.13 11.05
C LEU A 287 -0.64 14.28 9.60
N GLY A 288 -0.26 15.34 8.86
CA GLY A 288 -0.83 15.61 7.54
C GLY A 288 -0.61 14.47 6.54
N PHE A 289 0.63 13.99 6.41
CA PHE A 289 0.95 12.88 5.51
C PHE A 289 0.28 11.57 5.95
N ALA A 290 0.37 11.21 7.23
CA ALA A 290 -0.23 9.99 7.75
C ALA A 290 -1.76 9.98 7.60
N GLN A 291 -2.43 11.13 7.76
CA GLN A 291 -3.88 11.26 7.54
C GLN A 291 -4.24 11.15 6.06
N HIS A 292 -3.47 11.78 5.16
CA HIS A 292 -3.66 11.61 3.71
C HIS A 292 -3.52 10.14 3.33
N VAL A 293 -2.46 9.47 3.79
CA VAL A 293 -2.24 8.04 3.58
C VAL A 293 -3.43 7.23 4.11
N LEU A 294 -3.85 7.44 5.36
CA LEU A 294 -4.98 6.72 5.97
C LEU A 294 -6.25 6.84 5.10
N GLN A 295 -6.58 8.05 4.66
CA GLN A 295 -7.77 8.34 3.86
C GLN A 295 -7.71 7.73 2.46
N GLN A 296 -6.59 7.89 1.74
CA GLN A 296 -6.48 7.35 0.37
C GLN A 296 -6.42 5.82 0.38
N ILE A 297 -5.66 5.22 1.30
CA ILE A 297 -5.63 3.77 1.46
C ILE A 297 -7.01 3.24 1.85
N GLY A 298 -7.74 3.93 2.73
CA GLY A 298 -9.12 3.59 3.09
C GLY A 298 -10.05 3.50 1.87
N LYS A 299 -9.94 4.44 0.91
CA LYS A 299 -10.70 4.40 -0.35
C LYS A 299 -10.33 3.20 -1.21
N LEU A 300 -9.04 2.87 -1.32
CA LEU A 300 -8.57 1.74 -2.11
C LEU A 300 -9.01 0.39 -1.52
N VAL A 301 -9.07 0.30 -0.18
CA VAL A 301 -9.51 -0.91 0.53
C VAL A 301 -11.02 -1.18 0.35
N ALA A 302 -11.82 -0.19 -0.07
CA ALA A 302 -13.24 -0.40 -0.37
C ALA A 302 -13.49 -1.49 -1.43
N ALA A 303 -12.61 -1.59 -2.43
CA ALA A 303 -12.69 -2.65 -3.45
C ALA A 303 -12.44 -4.04 -2.85
N LYS A 304 -11.51 -4.17 -1.89
CA LYS A 304 -11.27 -5.42 -1.15
C LYS A 304 -12.44 -5.78 -0.23
N ALA A 305 -13.01 -4.81 0.47
CA ALA A 305 -14.19 -5.03 1.31
C ALA A 305 -15.37 -5.53 0.47
N ALA A 306 -15.62 -4.91 -0.69
CA ALA A 306 -16.66 -5.35 -1.62
C ALA A 306 -16.41 -6.78 -2.14
N ALA A 307 -15.19 -7.10 -2.58
CA ALA A 307 -14.85 -8.42 -3.11
C ALA A 307 -14.94 -9.55 -2.07
N SER A 308 -14.61 -9.26 -0.80
CA SER A 308 -14.65 -10.24 0.29
C SER A 308 -15.98 -10.27 1.06
N SER A 309 -16.91 -9.36 0.74
CA SER A 309 -18.15 -9.14 1.49
C SER A 309 -17.96 -9.02 3.01
N SER A 310 -16.77 -8.60 3.45
CA SER A 310 -16.36 -8.50 4.85
C SER A 310 -15.81 -7.11 5.14
N PRO A 311 -15.99 -6.57 6.35
CA PRO A 311 -15.38 -5.30 6.72
C PRO A 311 -13.86 -5.43 6.82
N TRP A 312 -13.15 -4.34 6.56
CA TRP A 312 -11.69 -4.26 6.69
C TRP A 312 -11.31 -3.10 7.60
N GLN A 313 -10.18 -3.22 8.27
CA GLN A 313 -9.58 -2.18 9.08
C GLN A 313 -8.30 -1.67 8.41
N VAL A 314 -8.15 -0.35 8.35
CA VAL A 314 -6.90 0.34 7.99
C VAL A 314 -6.42 1.10 9.20
N SER A 315 -5.19 0.87 9.66
CA SER A 315 -4.63 1.56 10.82
C SER A 315 -3.20 2.05 10.60
N ILE A 316 -2.92 3.28 11.01
CA ILE A 316 -1.57 3.82 11.10
C ILE A 316 -0.89 3.18 12.32
N HIS A 317 0.11 2.36 12.03
CA HIS A 317 0.89 1.65 13.04
C HIS A 317 2.06 2.50 13.55
N ARG A 318 2.76 3.18 12.63
CA ARG A 318 3.94 4.01 12.95
C ARG A 318 4.05 5.17 11.98
N VAL A 319 4.51 6.32 12.48
CA VAL A 319 4.91 7.49 11.66
C VAL A 319 6.28 7.93 12.12
N GLU A 320 7.21 8.04 11.20
CA GLU A 320 8.59 8.41 11.50
C GLU A 320 9.05 9.57 10.60
N LYS A 321 9.69 10.56 11.21
CA LYS A 321 10.36 11.66 10.50
C LYS A 321 11.83 11.30 10.35
N VAL A 322 12.25 10.98 9.14
CA VAL A 322 13.56 10.37 8.88
C VAL A 322 14.65 11.42 8.66
N LYS A 323 14.42 12.33 7.69
CA LYS A 323 15.44 13.28 7.24
C LYS A 323 14.81 14.62 6.88
N SER A 324 15.56 15.72 7.07
CA SER A 324 15.20 17.04 6.55
C SER A 324 15.85 17.24 5.17
N PHE A 325 15.07 17.69 4.20
CA PHE A 325 15.57 18.10 2.87
C PHE A 325 15.71 19.62 2.76
N ALA A 326 14.87 20.37 3.46
CA ALA A 326 14.91 21.82 3.57
C ALA A 326 14.18 22.25 4.86
N PRO A 327 14.29 23.52 5.30
CA PRO A 327 13.47 24.04 6.39
C PRO A 327 11.99 23.71 6.17
N LYS A 328 11.37 23.04 7.15
CA LYS A 328 9.97 22.57 7.11
C LYS A 328 9.67 21.48 6.07
N LEU A 329 10.63 20.97 5.29
CA LEU A 329 10.41 19.89 4.33
C LEU A 329 11.14 18.62 4.79
N PHE A 330 10.38 17.55 5.03
CA PHE A 330 10.92 16.33 5.62
C PHE A 330 10.48 15.08 4.88
N HIS A 331 11.35 14.08 4.91
CA HIS A 331 11.03 12.71 4.60
C HIS A 331 10.29 12.08 5.78
N PHE A 332 9.09 11.58 5.51
CA PHE A 332 8.32 10.77 6.43
C PHE A 332 8.19 9.34 5.93
N VAL A 333 8.10 8.43 6.89
CA VAL A 333 7.77 7.03 6.67
C VAL A 333 6.52 6.71 7.48
N VAL A 334 5.53 6.10 6.84
CA VAL A 334 4.28 5.70 7.46
C VAL A 334 4.09 4.21 7.28
N GLU A 335 3.91 3.50 8.38
CA GLU A 335 3.47 2.10 8.36
C GLU A 335 1.96 2.03 8.52
N VAL A 336 1.32 1.35 7.58
CA VAL A 336 -0.13 1.14 7.56
C VAL A 336 -0.41 -0.35 7.64
N GLU A 337 -1.17 -0.78 8.63
CA GLU A 337 -1.71 -2.12 8.72
C GLU A 337 -3.10 -2.14 8.04
N ILE A 338 -3.34 -3.12 7.17
CA ILE A 338 -4.62 -3.35 6.50
C ILE A 338 -4.99 -4.81 6.77
N LYS A 339 -6.17 -5.07 7.34
CA LYS A 339 -6.61 -6.46 7.62
C LYS A 339 -8.12 -6.60 7.60
N PRO A 340 -8.67 -7.80 7.34
CA PRO A 340 -10.08 -8.07 7.58
C PRO A 340 -10.45 -7.76 9.03
N PHE A 341 -11.63 -7.19 9.23
CA PHE A 341 -12.17 -6.93 10.56
C PHE A 341 -13.06 -8.11 10.96
N GLN A 342 -12.65 -8.83 12.00
CA GLN A 342 -13.43 -9.89 12.62
C GLN A 342 -14.12 -9.29 13.84
N ASN A 343 -15.46 -9.35 13.87
CA ASN A 343 -16.28 -8.96 15.03
C ASN A 343 -16.08 -9.92 16.20
#